data_AF-A0A9E4BWX1-F1
#
_entry.id   AF-A0A9E4BWX1-F1
#
_cell.length_a   1.000
_cell.length_b   1.000
_cell.length_c   1.000
_cell.angle_alpha   90.00
_cell.angle_beta   90.00
_cell.angle_gamma   90.00
#
_symmetry.space_group_name_H-M   'P 1'
#
loop_
_entity.id
_entity.type
_entity.pdbx_description
1 polymer ?
#
loop_
_entity_poly.entity_id
_entity_poly.type
_entity_poly.pdbx_seq_one_letter_code
_entity_poly.pdbx_strand_id
1 'polypeptide(L)'
;STLTVKKWERTLNIAIFRKRVMHQTRKNYQMDLFDPDDGTFEYSAVATNLTFKLRALWRFMAGRGAHEKAIGELKTGLSFDTIPTHDYHANSAWQQFVILAHNLLVNFQIETGLTKRNRTLKNTNRWPLKSIRTLRFELINRAGHLVRPEGRLTLRLQQNKLTEKQYRKISNALQKAA
;
A
#
# COMPACT_ATOMS: atom_id res chain seq x y z
N SER A 1 -8.88 -19.95 22.16
CA SER A 1 -8.69 -21.42 22.03
C SER A 1 -7.35 -21.70 21.39
N THR A 2 -6.76 -22.88 21.58
CA THR A 2 -5.51 -23.29 20.92
C THR A 2 -5.79 -24.36 19.85
N LEU A 3 -5.03 -24.34 18.76
CA LEU A 3 -5.11 -25.33 17.68
C LEU A 3 -3.73 -25.92 17.45
N THR A 4 -3.62 -27.24 17.56
CA THR A 4 -2.40 -27.98 17.25
C THR A 4 -2.42 -28.43 15.79
N VAL A 5 -1.51 -27.90 14.99
CA VAL A 5 -1.32 -28.26 13.59
C VAL A 5 -0.20 -29.31 13.53
N LYS A 6 -0.59 -30.60 13.55
CA LYS A 6 0.34 -31.75 13.62
C LYS A 6 1.41 -31.73 12.52
N LYS A 7 1.03 -31.44 11.27
CA LYS A 7 1.94 -31.41 10.11
C LYS A 7 3.10 -30.41 10.27
N TRP A 8 2.91 -29.36 11.06
CA TRP A 8 3.89 -28.31 11.28
C TRP A 8 4.43 -28.30 12.71
N GLU A 9 4.05 -29.29 13.52
CA GLU A 9 4.46 -29.42 14.93
C GLU A 9 4.27 -28.12 15.73
N ARG A 10 3.17 -27.40 15.46
CA ARG A 10 2.91 -26.07 16.04
C ARG A 10 1.55 -26.01 16.71
N THR A 11 1.52 -25.36 17.87
CA THR A 11 0.29 -24.95 18.54
C THR A 11 0.09 -23.45 18.35
N LEU A 12 -1.05 -23.08 17.77
CA LEU A 12 -1.41 -21.69 17.46
C LEU A 12 -2.57 -21.25 18.35
N ASN A 13 -2.55 -19.97 18.75
CA ASN A 13 -3.67 -19.34 19.42
C ASN A 13 -4.71 -18.93 18.38
N ILE A 14 -5.96 -19.34 18.58
CA ILE A 14 -7.12 -18.91 17.79
C ILE A 14 -7.89 -17.84 18.56
N ALA A 15 -8.07 -16.71 17.91
CA ALA A 15 -8.97 -15.63 18.31
C ALA A 15 -10.12 -15.51 17.31
N ILE A 16 -11.35 -15.43 17.80
CA ILE A 16 -12.54 -15.18 16.99
C ILE A 16 -13.04 -13.77 17.35
N PHE A 17 -13.26 -12.95 16.33
CA PHE A 17 -13.79 -11.61 16.44
C PHE A 17 -15.17 -11.57 15.80
N ARG A 18 -16.10 -10.88 16.46
CA ARG A 18 -17.46 -10.64 15.99
C ARG A 18 -17.69 -9.13 15.95
N LYS A 19 -18.17 -8.61 14.83
CA LYS A 19 -18.51 -7.19 14.66
C LYS A 19 -19.94 -7.08 14.14
N ARG A 20 -20.76 -6.27 14.82
CA ARG A 20 -22.12 -5.96 14.36
C ARG A 20 -22.05 -5.07 13.12
N VAL A 21 -22.81 -5.40 12.09
CA VAL A 21 -22.92 -4.61 10.86
C VAL A 21 -24.38 -4.23 10.62
N MET A 22 -24.60 -3.12 9.91
CA MET A 22 -25.94 -2.58 9.61
C MET A 22 -26.50 -3.02 8.25
N HIS A 23 -25.77 -3.85 7.51
CA HIS A 23 -26.24 -4.43 6.25
C HIS A 23 -26.46 -5.92 6.42
N GLN A 24 -27.40 -6.48 5.64
CA GLN A 24 -27.52 -7.91 5.50
C GLN A 24 -26.20 -8.48 4.97
N THR A 25 -25.63 -9.43 5.70
CA THR A 25 -24.45 -10.16 5.24
C THR A 25 -24.86 -10.93 3.99
N ARG A 26 -24.21 -10.68 2.84
CA ARG A 26 -24.46 -11.49 1.64
C ARG A 26 -24.13 -12.93 2.00
N LYS A 27 -25.10 -13.85 1.87
CA LYS A 27 -24.92 -15.30 2.08
C LYS A 27 -23.94 -15.85 1.02
N ASN A 28 -22.66 -15.61 1.23
CA ASN A 28 -21.59 -16.18 0.44
C ASN A 28 -20.94 -17.26 1.29
N TYR A 29 -21.39 -18.50 1.12
CA TYR A 29 -20.67 -19.72 1.50
C TYR A 29 -20.24 -19.89 2.97
N GLN A 30 -20.87 -19.20 3.93
CA GLN A 30 -20.52 -19.32 5.34
C GLN A 30 -21.46 -20.30 6.05
N MET A 31 -20.92 -21.45 6.48
CA MET A 31 -21.62 -22.52 7.20
C MET A 31 -22.39 -21.99 8.42
N ASP A 32 -23.47 -22.67 8.82
CA ASP A 32 -24.43 -22.35 9.89
C ASP A 32 -23.84 -21.92 11.25
N LEU A 33 -22.53 -22.12 11.46
CA LEU A 33 -21.78 -21.67 12.64
C LEU A 33 -21.75 -20.13 12.82
N PHE A 34 -22.10 -19.36 11.78
CA PHE A 34 -21.95 -17.90 11.76
C PHE A 34 -23.25 -17.12 11.51
N ASP A 35 -24.41 -17.77 11.56
CA ASP A 35 -25.73 -17.14 11.38
C ASP A 35 -26.65 -17.40 12.59
N PRO A 36 -26.30 -16.94 13.80
CA PRO A 36 -27.28 -16.89 14.88
C PRO A 36 -28.36 -15.88 14.50
N ASP A 37 -29.64 -16.23 14.68
CA ASP A 37 -30.84 -15.40 14.40
C ASP A 37 -30.92 -14.10 15.26
N ASP A 38 -29.79 -13.59 15.79
CA ASP A 38 -29.66 -12.44 16.67
C ASP A 38 -29.14 -11.16 15.95
N GLY A 39 -29.06 -11.19 14.62
CA GLY A 39 -28.80 -10.02 13.76
C GLY A 39 -27.65 -10.19 12.76
N THR A 40 -27.25 -9.10 12.11
CA THR A 40 -26.22 -9.13 11.06
C THR A 40 -24.82 -8.87 11.62
N PHE A 41 -23.95 -9.88 11.53
CA PHE A 41 -22.58 -9.82 12.03
C PHE A 41 -21.57 -10.28 10.98
N GLU A 42 -20.39 -9.68 11.05
CA GLU A 42 -19.20 -10.19 10.37
C GLU A 42 -18.30 -10.88 11.39
N TYR A 43 -17.83 -12.06 11.02
CA TYR A 43 -16.94 -12.87 11.83
C TYR A 43 -15.56 -12.95 11.20
N SER A 44 -14.53 -12.92 12.04
CA SER A 44 -13.14 -13.09 11.61
C SER A 44 -12.42 -14.02 12.57
N ALA A 45 -11.78 -15.05 12.05
CA ALA A 45 -10.94 -15.95 12.83
C ALA A 45 -9.46 -15.70 12.51
N VAL A 46 -8.63 -15.62 13.55
CA VAL A 46 -7.19 -15.41 13.42
C VAL A 46 -6.46 -16.50 14.19
N ALA A 47 -5.72 -17.34 13.47
CA ALA A 47 -4.73 -18.24 14.05
C ALA A 47 -3.36 -17.55 14.07
N THR A 48 -2.74 -17.45 15.25
CA THR A 48 -1.51 -16.70 15.43
C THR A 48 -0.57 -17.37 16.42
N ASN A 49 0.74 -17.23 16.18
CA ASN A 49 1.80 -17.53 17.15
C ASN A 49 2.22 -16.28 17.95
N LEU A 50 1.61 -15.13 17.70
CA LEU A 50 1.90 -13.89 18.42
C LEU A 50 1.30 -13.96 19.84
N THR A 51 2.05 -13.44 20.81
CA THR A 51 1.65 -13.36 22.22
C THR A 51 0.79 -12.14 22.55
N PHE A 52 0.18 -11.52 21.55
CA PHE A 52 -0.62 -10.31 21.72
C PHE A 52 -1.94 -10.58 22.43
N LYS A 53 -2.36 -9.64 23.29
CA LYS A 53 -3.73 -9.60 23.81
C LYS A 53 -4.73 -9.42 22.67
N LEU A 54 -5.95 -9.95 22.82
CA LEU A 54 -6.99 -10.00 21.77
C LEU A 54 -7.23 -8.65 21.07
N ARG A 55 -7.30 -7.55 21.83
CA ARG A 55 -7.50 -6.19 21.28
C ARG A 55 -6.30 -5.71 20.46
N ALA A 56 -5.07 -6.04 20.87
CA ALA A 56 -3.87 -5.69 20.14
C ALA A 56 -3.73 -6.56 18.88
N LEU A 57 -4.09 -7.84 18.96
CA LEU A 57 -4.16 -8.75 17.82
C LEU A 57 -5.15 -8.25 16.75
N TRP A 58 -6.36 -7.85 17.15
CA TRP A 58 -7.34 -7.27 16.23
C TRP A 58 -6.80 -6.03 15.52
N ARG A 59 -6.20 -5.10 16.27
CA ARG A 59 -5.62 -3.87 15.71
C ARG A 59 -4.45 -4.17 14.77
N PHE A 60 -3.61 -5.14 15.10
CA PHE A 60 -2.52 -5.60 14.24
C PHE A 60 -3.05 -6.18 12.92
N MET A 61 -4.05 -7.05 12.99
CA MET A 61 -4.68 -7.65 11.80
C MET A 61 -5.39 -6.61 10.94
N ALA A 62 -6.16 -5.71 11.55
CA ALA A 62 -6.80 -4.59 10.86
C ALA A 62 -5.76 -3.65 10.21
N GLY A 63 -4.54 -3.58 10.76
CA GLY A 63 -3.42 -2.81 10.20
C GLY A 63 -2.79 -3.40 8.93
N ARG A 64 -3.19 -4.61 8.49
CA ARG A 64 -2.71 -5.23 7.24
C ARG A 64 -3.24 -4.57 5.97
N GLY A 65 -4.24 -3.69 6.06
CA GLY A 65 -4.75 -2.96 4.88
C GLY A 65 -3.68 -2.15 4.13
N ALA A 66 -2.55 -1.83 4.77
CA ALA A 66 -1.40 -1.22 4.09
C ALA A 66 -0.77 -2.14 3.03
N HIS A 67 -0.72 -3.46 3.27
CA HIS A 67 -0.19 -4.42 2.30
C HIS A 67 -1.14 -4.58 1.11
N GLU A 68 -2.44 -4.69 1.37
CA GLU A 68 -3.45 -4.73 0.31
C GLU A 68 -3.42 -3.46 -0.54
N LYS A 69 -3.21 -2.30 0.08
CA LYS A 69 -3.02 -1.04 -0.64
C LYS A 69 -1.78 -1.08 -1.52
N ALA A 70 -0.65 -1.61 -1.04
CA ALA A 70 0.56 -1.74 -1.85
C ALA A 70 0.38 -2.72 -3.03
N ILE A 71 -0.29 -3.85 -2.81
CA ILE A 71 -0.62 -4.81 -3.86
C ILE A 71 -1.58 -4.18 -4.89
N GLY A 72 -2.60 -3.45 -4.41
CA GLY A 72 -3.53 -2.72 -5.27
C GLY A 72 -2.81 -1.66 -6.11
N GLU A 73 -1.82 -0.97 -5.54
CA GLU A 73 -0.98 -0.01 -6.24
C GLU A 73 -0.13 -0.67 -7.33
N LEU A 74 0.48 -1.82 -7.05
CA LEU A 74 1.24 -2.59 -8.03
C LEU A 74 0.37 -3.05 -9.19
N LYS A 75 -0.81 -3.62 -8.91
CA LYS A 75 -1.74 -4.08 -9.96
C LYS A 75 -2.31 -2.92 -10.76
N THR A 76 -3.04 -2.02 -10.10
CA THR A 76 -3.81 -0.97 -10.79
C THR A 76 -2.97 0.21 -11.25
N GLY A 77 -1.92 0.57 -10.51
CA GLY A 77 -1.12 1.77 -10.77
C GLY A 77 0.07 1.52 -11.70
N LEU A 78 0.69 0.34 -11.57
CA LEU A 78 1.90 -0.06 -12.29
C LEU A 78 1.72 -1.29 -13.19
N SER A 79 0.50 -1.83 -13.28
CA SER A 79 0.17 -2.90 -14.22
C SER A 79 0.94 -4.19 -13.98
N PHE A 80 1.13 -4.57 -12.71
CA PHE A 80 1.79 -5.82 -12.34
C PHE A 80 1.06 -7.09 -12.84
N ASP A 81 -0.25 -7.00 -13.04
CA ASP A 81 -1.10 -8.09 -13.51
C ASP A 81 -1.12 -8.24 -15.04
N THR A 82 -0.42 -7.40 -15.79
CA THR A 82 -0.34 -7.54 -17.24
C THR A 82 0.66 -8.63 -17.64
N ILE A 83 0.28 -9.39 -18.65
CA ILE A 83 1.11 -10.42 -19.29
C ILE A 83 1.44 -9.90 -20.70
N PRO A 84 2.55 -9.17 -20.87
CA PRO A 84 2.84 -8.47 -22.12
C PRO A 84 3.21 -9.39 -23.29
N THR A 85 3.65 -10.63 -23.01
CA THR A 85 4.16 -11.55 -24.04
C THR A 85 3.71 -12.99 -23.79
N HIS A 86 3.92 -13.89 -24.75
CA HIS A 86 3.71 -15.33 -24.58
C HIS A 86 4.94 -16.06 -24.00
N ASP A 87 5.94 -15.33 -23.48
CA ASP A 87 7.18 -15.89 -22.95
C ASP A 87 7.26 -15.73 -21.42
N TYR A 88 7.51 -16.83 -20.71
CA TYR A 88 7.57 -16.83 -19.25
C TYR A 88 8.70 -15.95 -18.69
N HIS A 89 9.89 -15.99 -19.30
CA HIS A 89 11.04 -15.23 -18.83
C HIS A 89 10.83 -13.73 -19.04
N ALA A 90 10.28 -13.33 -20.19
CA ALA A 90 9.95 -11.95 -20.47
C ALA A 90 8.88 -11.41 -19.51
N ASN A 91 7.84 -12.20 -19.21
CA ASN A 91 6.80 -11.82 -18.26
C ASN A 91 7.32 -11.75 -16.81
N SER A 92 8.24 -12.64 -16.43
CA SER A 92 8.91 -12.58 -15.12
C SER A 92 9.78 -11.32 -14.99
N ALA A 93 10.53 -10.97 -16.04
CA ALA A 93 11.33 -9.74 -16.07
C ALA A 93 10.43 -8.49 -15.99
N TRP A 94 9.29 -8.47 -16.69
CA TRP A 94 8.29 -7.40 -16.58
C TRP A 94 7.85 -7.17 -15.14
N GLN A 95 7.47 -8.24 -14.42
CA GLN A 95 7.06 -8.16 -13.02
C GLN A 95 8.16 -7.60 -12.12
N GLN A 96 9.43 -7.99 -12.36
CA GLN A 96 10.58 -7.45 -11.63
C GLN A 96 10.77 -5.96 -11.90
N PHE A 97 10.63 -5.51 -13.15
CA PHE A 97 10.68 -4.07 -13.48
C PHE A 97 9.58 -3.28 -12.80
N VAL A 98 8.36 -3.83 -12.73
CA VAL A 98 7.25 -3.19 -12.01
C VAL A 98 7.55 -3.04 -10.52
N ILE A 99 8.12 -4.07 -9.88
CA ILE A 99 8.54 -4.02 -8.48
C ILE A 99 9.66 -2.98 -8.28
N LEU A 100 10.65 -2.95 -9.18
CA LEU A 100 11.73 -1.97 -9.13
C LEU A 100 11.19 -0.54 -9.25
N ALA A 101 10.29 -0.30 -10.20
CA ALA A 101 9.63 1.01 -10.37
C ALA A 101 8.86 1.41 -9.11
N HIS A 102 8.14 0.49 -8.48
CA HIS A 102 7.46 0.75 -7.21
C HIS A 102 8.44 1.18 -6.12
N ASN A 103 9.54 0.44 -5.95
CA ASN A 103 10.56 0.73 -4.94
C ASN A 103 11.21 2.09 -5.18
N LEU A 104 11.53 2.43 -6.44
CA LEU A 104 12.07 3.73 -6.82
C LEU A 104 11.08 4.87 -6.49
N LEU A 105 9.78 4.68 -6.75
CA LEU A 105 8.76 5.68 -6.42
C LEU A 105 8.59 5.85 -4.90
N VAL A 106 8.73 4.78 -4.12
CA VAL A 106 8.71 4.84 -2.66
C VAL A 106 9.92 5.61 -2.13
N ASN A 107 11.12 5.25 -2.59
CA ASN A 107 12.36 5.90 -2.18
C ASN A 107 12.39 7.38 -2.59
N PHE A 108 12.00 7.68 -3.83
CA PHE A 108 11.87 9.05 -4.33
C PHE A 108 11.01 9.91 -3.39
N GLN A 109 9.86 9.41 -2.95
CA GLN A 109 9.01 10.16 -2.03
C GLN A 109 9.65 10.34 -0.64
N ILE A 110 10.32 9.31 -0.12
CA ILE A 110 11.02 9.36 1.17
C ILE A 110 12.14 10.42 1.12
N GLU A 111 12.96 10.39 0.08
CA GLU A 111 14.11 11.28 -0.09
C GLU A 111 13.70 12.72 -0.40
N THR A 112 12.62 12.93 -1.18
CA THR A 112 12.17 14.28 -1.56
C THR A 112 11.27 14.96 -0.53
N GLY A 113 11.14 14.34 0.65
CA GLY A 113 10.68 15.01 1.85
C GLY A 113 9.28 14.63 2.31
N LEU A 114 8.91 13.35 2.19
CA LEU A 114 7.93 12.75 3.08
C LEU A 114 8.43 12.82 4.53
N THR A 115 7.51 13.02 5.45
CA THR A 115 7.78 12.96 6.90
C THR A 115 7.21 11.68 7.49
N LYS A 116 7.92 11.14 8.47
CA LYS A 116 7.49 9.94 9.20
C LYS A 116 6.23 10.29 10.00
N ARG A 117 5.20 9.45 9.92
CA ARG A 117 4.04 9.53 10.81
C ARG A 117 4.35 8.85 12.14
N ASN A 118 3.72 9.35 13.21
CA ASN A 118 3.74 8.68 14.50
C ASN A 118 3.05 7.32 14.39
N ARG A 119 3.72 6.28 14.89
CA ARG A 119 3.19 4.92 14.87
C ARG A 119 2.07 4.83 15.88
N THR A 120 0.88 4.44 15.42
CA THR A 120 -0.24 4.13 16.31
C THR A 120 -0.73 2.72 16.02
N LEU A 121 -1.53 2.15 16.92
CA LEU A 121 -2.10 0.82 16.70
C LEU A 121 -3.04 0.76 15.48
N LYS A 122 -3.53 1.90 14.98
CA LYS A 122 -4.33 2.00 13.75
C LYS A 122 -3.48 2.32 12.51
N ASN A 123 -2.36 3.02 12.68
CA ASN A 123 -1.46 3.41 11.58
C ASN A 123 -0.15 2.64 11.68
N THR A 124 -0.11 1.52 10.96
CA THR A 124 1.08 0.66 10.84
C THR A 124 2.09 1.18 9.83
N ASN A 125 1.65 1.95 8.82
CA ASN A 125 2.56 2.51 7.82
C ASN A 125 3.26 3.78 8.34
N ARG A 126 4.60 3.74 8.35
CA ARG A 126 5.46 4.83 8.81
C ARG A 126 5.48 6.02 7.84
N TRP A 127 5.30 5.76 6.55
CA TRP A 127 5.41 6.77 5.50
C TRP A 127 4.07 6.98 4.79
N PRO A 128 3.58 8.21 4.68
CA PRO A 128 2.34 8.48 3.97
C PRO A 128 2.57 8.59 2.47
N LEU A 129 2.77 7.42 1.84
CA LEU A 129 2.99 7.32 0.41
C LEU A 129 1.75 7.77 -0.37
N LYS A 130 1.99 8.61 -1.39
CA LYS A 130 1.03 8.91 -2.46
C LYS A 130 1.03 7.77 -3.48
N SER A 131 -0.09 7.55 -4.14
CA SER A 131 -0.18 6.63 -5.26
C SER A 131 0.55 7.19 -6.49
N ILE A 132 0.97 6.32 -7.41
CA ILE A 132 1.55 6.69 -8.69
C ILE A 132 0.58 7.53 -9.53
N ARG A 133 -0.73 7.30 -9.42
CA ARG A 133 -1.74 8.15 -10.06
C ARG A 133 -1.61 9.60 -9.58
N THR A 134 -1.53 9.79 -8.26
CA THR A 134 -1.36 11.13 -7.67
C THR A 134 0.00 11.73 -8.04
N LEU A 135 1.09 10.94 -7.98
CA LEU A 135 2.42 11.42 -8.37
C LEU A 135 2.47 11.83 -9.85
N ARG A 136 1.86 11.04 -10.75
CA ARG A 136 1.74 11.38 -12.17
C ARG A 136 1.02 12.70 -12.34
N PHE A 137 -0.12 12.89 -11.71
CA PHE A 137 -0.88 14.14 -11.81
C PHE A 137 -0.13 15.35 -11.23
N GLU A 138 0.53 15.20 -10.08
CA GLU A 138 1.18 16.31 -9.40
C GLU A 138 2.52 16.70 -10.04
N LEU A 139 3.29 15.73 -10.55
CA LEU A 139 4.71 15.90 -10.90
C LEU A 139 5.06 15.57 -12.35
N ILE A 140 4.47 14.53 -12.96
CA ILE A 140 4.92 13.99 -14.25
C ILE A 140 4.08 14.55 -15.40
N ASN A 141 2.76 14.42 -15.31
CA ASN A 141 1.78 14.81 -16.33
C ASN A 141 1.39 16.29 -16.16
N ARG A 142 2.38 17.15 -15.90
CA ARG A 142 2.21 18.60 -15.78
C ARG A 142 2.57 19.26 -17.10
N ALA A 143 1.70 20.14 -17.57
CA ALA A 143 1.98 20.94 -18.77
C ALA A 143 3.15 21.89 -18.50
N GLY A 144 4.15 21.85 -19.38
CA GLY A 144 5.36 22.65 -19.28
C GLY A 144 6.22 22.55 -20.53
N HIS A 145 7.14 23.49 -20.68
CA HIS A 145 8.12 23.50 -21.76
C HIS A 145 9.50 23.21 -21.20
N LEU A 146 10.16 22.18 -21.72
CA LEU A 146 11.59 21.99 -21.53
C LEU A 146 12.33 22.88 -22.52
N VAL A 147 13.04 23.86 -22.01
CA VAL A 147 13.82 24.83 -22.79
C VAL A 147 15.28 24.81 -22.36
N ARG A 148 16.18 25.36 -23.18
CA ARG A 148 17.61 25.50 -22.84
C ARG A 148 18.07 26.96 -22.89
N PRO A 149 17.56 27.85 -22.02
CA PRO A 149 18.14 29.19 -21.89
C PRO A 149 19.61 29.04 -21.47
N GLU A 150 20.50 29.75 -22.17
CA GLU A 150 21.94 29.79 -21.85
C GLU A 150 22.59 28.39 -21.74
N GLY A 151 22.11 27.43 -22.54
CA GLY A 151 22.63 26.05 -22.54
C GLY A 151 22.18 25.18 -21.36
N ARG A 152 21.39 25.70 -20.41
CA ARG A 152 20.92 24.95 -19.23
C ARG A 152 19.51 24.43 -19.42
N LEU A 153 19.33 23.10 -19.33
CA LEU A 153 18.00 22.48 -19.40
C LEU A 153 17.12 22.98 -18.25
N THR A 154 16.04 23.67 -18.60
CA THR A 154 15.15 24.36 -17.68
C THR A 154 13.70 23.97 -17.97
N LEU A 155 12.98 23.52 -16.95
CA LEU A 155 11.54 23.26 -17.04
C LEU A 155 10.77 24.54 -16.74
N ARG A 156 10.07 25.08 -17.75
CA ARG A 156 9.14 26.20 -17.60
C ARG A 156 7.72 25.66 -17.38
N LEU A 157 7.12 26.02 -16.26
CA LEU A 157 5.74 25.69 -15.90
C LEU A 157 4.89 26.96 -15.86
N GLN A 158 3.57 26.81 -15.91
CA GLN A 158 2.66 27.92 -15.60
C GLN A 158 2.97 28.49 -14.20
N GLN A 159 2.94 29.81 -14.06
CA GLN A 159 3.25 30.47 -12.78
C GLN A 159 2.29 30.02 -11.68
N ASN A 160 2.82 29.24 -10.74
CA ASN A 160 2.11 28.79 -9.56
C ASN A 160 3.11 28.63 -8.40
N LYS A 161 3.00 29.49 -7.39
CA LYS A 161 3.94 29.54 -6.25
C LYS A 161 4.03 28.22 -5.47
N LEU A 162 2.92 27.50 -5.31
CA LEU A 162 2.90 26.22 -4.59
C LEU A 162 3.64 25.14 -5.39
N THR A 163 3.39 25.10 -6.69
CA THR A 163 4.05 24.15 -7.61
C THR A 163 5.54 24.43 -7.66
N GLU A 164 5.94 25.69 -7.85
CA GLU A 164 7.35 26.08 -7.84
C GLU A 164 8.05 25.67 -6.54
N LYS A 165 7.44 25.94 -5.38
CA LYS A 165 7.98 25.52 -4.08
C LYS A 165 8.15 24.00 -3.98
N GLN A 166 7.18 23.23 -4.48
CA GLN A 166 7.23 21.77 -4.50
C GLN A 166 8.38 21.26 -5.38
N TYR A 167 8.49 21.74 -6.62
CA TYR A 167 9.56 21.35 -7.55
C TYR A 167 10.95 21.76 -7.04
N ARG A 168 11.09 22.96 -6.47
CA ARG A 168 12.35 23.40 -5.83
C ARG A 168 12.72 22.53 -4.64
N LYS A 169 11.76 22.17 -3.79
CA LYS A 169 12.01 21.24 -2.67
C LYS A 169 12.51 19.88 -3.19
N ILE A 170 11.86 19.32 -4.20
CA ILE A 170 12.25 18.04 -4.82
C ILE A 170 13.65 18.16 -5.43
N SER A 171 13.92 19.18 -6.25
CA SER A 171 15.22 19.40 -6.88
C SER A 171 16.35 19.52 -5.86
N ASN A 172 16.14 20.31 -4.80
CA ASN A 172 17.13 20.49 -3.74
C ASN A 172 17.38 19.20 -2.95
N ALA A 173 16.35 18.37 -2.76
CA ALA A 173 16.50 17.08 -2.10
C ALA A 173 17.29 16.08 -2.97
N LEU A 174 16.99 16.02 -4.27
CA LEU A 174 17.70 15.15 -5.22
C LEU A 174 19.18 15.54 -5.35
N GLN A 175 19.50 16.84 -5.39
CA GLN A 175 20.89 17.32 -5.40
C GLN A 175 21.70 16.92 -4.16
N LYS A 176 21.04 16.66 -3.03
CA LYS A 176 21.72 16.20 -1.80
C LYS A 176 21.89 14.68 -1.75
N ALA A 177 21.13 13.94 -2.55
CA ALA A 177 21.15 12.49 -2.61
C ALA A 177 22.10 11.95 -3.70
N ALA A 178 22.48 12.80 -4.67
CA ALA A 178 23.48 12.53 -5.71
C ALA A 178 24.90 12.85 -5.22
#